data_AF-A0A7T6XLJ8-F1
#
_entry.id   AF-A0A7T6XLJ8-F1
#
_cell.length_a   1.000
_cell.length_b   1.000
_cell.length_c   1.000
_cell.angle_alpha   90.00
_cell.angle_beta   90.00
_cell.angle_gamma   90.00
#
_symmetry.space_group_name_H-M   'P 1'
#
loop_
_entity.id
_entity.type
_entity.pdbx_description
1 polymer ?
#
loop_
_entity_poly.entity_id
_entity_poly.type
_entity_poly.pdbx_seq_one_letter_code
_entity_poly.pdbx_strand_id
1 'polypeptide(L)'
;MDFTTLSETSVLDITKKYDILKQWPSQPMGKLDASQWSALNRMLTKRLAIIQGPPGTGKTFTSIAALRMMLSNKAPTDPPIIIAAQTNHALDQLIKHISVFEKNYVRLGGRTSDPEIRKRTPYEIRQNDGLLKIEGGLMTPMRKKQNKIAAELDKLLKPLARSNNSRPLEASLFLENGLLSQDQVDSLQETAHIWQQSNTPANTDPLAAWLAGSVREFQSEYAGDFGFIDDDSDLEYEQLKEIEVEHGGHEDDWSSFRTRFFPLSPGLCSSNTARISRATVESLLKENDFYKIHKRYRGAVYEYLRQQLIAILEEHVQRLAQTYQDCSANFQIGRFERDFCILQEAKIIGMTTTGLSKYRGLVSSLKPRVILIEEAAEILEAPFAVACLPSLQHLILVGDHQQLKGQCADYELCGNPFNLDVSMFEQSS
;
A
#
# COMPACT_ATOMS: atom_id res chain seq x y z
N MET A 1 -2.76 -36.99 10.83
CA MET A 1 -2.17 -38.17 10.16
C MET A 1 -0.66 -37.98 10.12
N ASP A 2 0.12 -39.01 10.39
CA ASP A 2 1.57 -38.93 10.47
C ASP A 2 2.18 -38.92 9.05
N PHE A 3 2.77 -37.79 8.65
CA PHE A 3 3.23 -37.52 7.27
C PHE A 3 4.66 -38.03 6.97
N THR A 4 5.28 -38.72 7.93
CA THR A 4 6.64 -39.26 7.85
C THR A 4 6.74 -40.55 7.01
N THR A 5 5.64 -41.27 6.78
CA THR A 5 5.64 -42.59 6.12
C THR A 5 5.24 -42.55 4.65
N LEU A 6 5.93 -41.71 3.86
CA LEU A 6 5.90 -41.77 2.39
C LEU A 6 7.10 -42.56 1.82
N SER A 7 7.87 -43.27 2.64
CA SER A 7 9.11 -43.96 2.23
C SER A 7 9.06 -45.48 2.17
N GLU A 8 7.97 -46.15 2.60
CA GLU A 8 7.99 -47.61 2.75
C GLU A 8 6.72 -48.24 2.19
N THR A 9 6.73 -48.48 0.88
CA THR A 9 6.02 -49.53 0.10
C THR A 9 5.67 -49.01 -1.30
N SER A 10 6.68 -48.88 -2.15
CA SER A 10 6.48 -48.86 -3.61
C SER A 10 7.65 -49.56 -4.28
N VAL A 11 7.38 -50.57 -5.11
CA VAL A 11 8.34 -51.41 -5.87
C VAL A 11 9.08 -50.62 -6.97
N LEU A 12 9.20 -49.30 -6.82
CA LEU A 12 9.78 -48.41 -7.81
C LEU A 12 10.93 -47.64 -7.16
N ASP A 13 12.11 -47.85 -7.73
CA ASP A 13 13.35 -47.18 -7.37
C ASP A 13 13.19 -45.67 -7.48
N ILE A 14 13.13 -44.99 -6.33
CA ILE A 14 12.98 -43.54 -6.18
C ILE A 14 14.18 -42.75 -6.74
N THR A 15 15.26 -43.43 -7.14
CA THR A 15 16.40 -42.81 -7.81
C THR A 15 16.24 -42.74 -9.34
N LYS A 16 15.24 -43.45 -9.90
CA LYS A 16 14.99 -43.50 -11.35
C LYS A 16 14.09 -42.35 -11.79
N LYS A 17 14.58 -41.50 -12.70
CA LYS A 17 13.77 -40.45 -13.34
C LYS A 17 12.80 -41.08 -14.35
N TYR A 18 11.52 -40.77 -14.23
CA TYR A 18 10.47 -41.22 -15.17
C TYR A 18 10.09 -40.08 -16.11
N ASP A 19 10.06 -40.36 -17.42
CA ASP A 19 9.49 -39.45 -18.42
C ASP A 19 7.95 -39.57 -18.38
N ILE A 20 7.34 -38.80 -17.50
CA ILE A 20 5.89 -38.80 -17.25
C ILE A 20 5.04 -38.41 -18.47
N LEU A 21 5.65 -37.83 -19.51
CA LEU A 21 4.96 -37.49 -20.76
C LEU A 21 4.87 -38.69 -21.71
N LYS A 22 5.78 -39.67 -21.58
CA LYS A 22 5.83 -40.86 -22.43
C LYS A 22 5.30 -42.10 -21.74
N GLN A 23 5.59 -42.25 -20.44
CA GLN A 23 5.27 -43.46 -19.67
C GLN A 23 4.79 -43.08 -18.27
N TRP A 24 3.49 -42.87 -18.14
CA TRP A 24 2.84 -42.76 -16.82
C TRP A 24 2.61 -44.16 -16.23
N PRO A 25 2.98 -44.43 -14.95
CA PRO A 25 2.77 -45.74 -14.35
C PRO A 25 1.27 -46.10 -14.28
N SER A 26 0.94 -47.32 -14.69
CA SER A 26 -0.45 -47.80 -14.76
C SER A 26 -1.08 -48.06 -13.38
N GLN A 27 -0.26 -48.27 -12.34
CA GLN A 27 -0.73 -48.47 -10.97
C GLN A 27 -0.34 -47.29 -10.07
N PRO A 28 -1.22 -46.90 -9.11
CA PRO A 28 -0.91 -45.86 -8.14
C PRO A 28 0.37 -46.15 -7.36
N MET A 29 1.24 -45.14 -7.24
CA MET A 29 2.42 -45.23 -6.39
C MET A 29 2.06 -44.77 -4.96
N GLY A 30 2.44 -45.57 -3.96
CA GLY A 30 2.23 -45.24 -2.54
C GLY A 30 0.77 -45.42 -2.07
N LYS A 31 0.31 -44.54 -1.15
CA LYS A 31 -1.02 -44.60 -0.52
C LYS A 31 -2.13 -43.88 -1.32
N LEU A 32 -1.85 -43.44 -2.54
CA LEU A 32 -2.83 -42.73 -3.36
C LEU A 32 -3.87 -43.71 -3.93
N ASP A 33 -5.15 -43.37 -3.83
CA ASP A 33 -6.19 -44.11 -4.51
C ASP A 33 -6.20 -43.83 -6.03
N ALA A 34 -7.02 -44.56 -6.79
CA ALA A 34 -7.09 -44.42 -8.24
C ALA A 34 -7.52 -43.00 -8.71
N SER A 35 -8.39 -42.33 -7.95
CA SER A 35 -8.86 -40.98 -8.27
C SER A 35 -7.76 -39.94 -8.01
N GLN A 36 -7.05 -40.07 -6.89
CA GLN A 36 -5.92 -39.22 -6.52
C GLN A 36 -4.73 -39.44 -7.47
N TRP A 37 -4.50 -40.67 -7.93
CA TRP A 37 -3.49 -40.99 -8.94
C TRP A 37 -3.78 -40.34 -10.29
N SER A 38 -5.04 -40.39 -10.71
CA SER A 38 -5.49 -39.70 -11.93
C SER A 38 -5.38 -38.18 -11.81
N ALA A 39 -5.76 -37.62 -10.66
CA ALA A 39 -5.60 -36.20 -10.36
C ALA A 39 -4.13 -35.77 -10.39
N LEU A 40 -3.23 -36.54 -9.77
CA LEU A 40 -1.79 -36.31 -9.80
C LEU A 40 -1.22 -36.33 -11.22
N ASN A 41 -1.63 -37.30 -12.05
CA ASN A 41 -1.24 -37.35 -13.46
C ASN A 41 -1.68 -36.07 -14.19
N ARG A 42 -2.93 -35.63 -13.96
CA ARG A 42 -3.46 -34.40 -14.57
C ARG A 42 -2.68 -33.16 -14.13
N MET A 43 -2.37 -33.03 -12.85
CA MET A 43 -1.56 -31.94 -12.29
C MET A 43 -0.18 -31.84 -12.94
N LEU A 44 0.47 -32.98 -13.21
CA LEU A 44 1.84 -33.02 -13.71
C LEU A 44 1.95 -32.92 -15.25
N THR A 45 0.90 -33.28 -16.00
CA THR A 45 0.97 -33.39 -17.47
C THR A 45 0.20 -32.31 -18.22
N LYS A 46 -0.78 -31.66 -17.59
CA LYS A 46 -1.61 -30.64 -18.25
C LYS A 46 -1.12 -29.24 -17.93
N ARG A 47 -1.22 -28.34 -18.92
CA ARG A 47 -0.93 -26.90 -18.74
C ARG A 47 -1.95 -26.22 -17.83
N LEU A 48 -3.21 -26.67 -17.89
CA LEU A 48 -4.27 -26.29 -16.96
C LEU A 48 -4.85 -27.57 -16.37
N ALA A 49 -4.72 -27.73 -15.05
CA ALA A 49 -5.26 -28.86 -14.31
C ALA A 49 -6.30 -28.36 -13.32
N ILE A 50 -7.55 -28.77 -13.52
CA ILE A 50 -8.67 -28.48 -12.63
C ILE A 50 -8.95 -29.77 -11.86
N ILE A 51 -8.76 -29.73 -10.55
CA ILE A 51 -8.88 -30.88 -9.65
C ILE A 51 -10.00 -30.58 -8.66
N GLN A 52 -11.00 -31.44 -8.68
CA GLN A 52 -12.21 -31.30 -7.91
C GLN A 52 -12.39 -32.53 -7.03
N GLY A 53 -12.81 -32.30 -5.79
CA GLY A 53 -13.16 -33.38 -4.88
C GLY A 53 -13.99 -32.86 -3.71
N PRO A 54 -14.97 -33.62 -3.21
CA PRO A 54 -15.71 -33.30 -1.98
C PRO A 54 -14.80 -33.10 -0.75
N PRO A 55 -15.32 -32.60 0.39
CA PRO A 55 -14.54 -32.43 1.60
C PRO A 55 -13.99 -33.77 2.09
N GLY A 56 -12.74 -33.81 2.54
CA GLY A 56 -12.13 -35.03 3.08
C GLY A 56 -11.58 -36.03 2.04
N THR A 57 -11.66 -35.75 0.74
CA THR A 57 -11.16 -36.64 -0.34
C THR A 57 -9.64 -36.60 -0.57
N GLY A 58 -8.89 -35.90 0.28
CA GLY A 58 -7.43 -35.83 0.17
C GLY A 58 -6.92 -34.94 -0.96
N LYS A 59 -7.67 -33.89 -1.34
CA LYS A 59 -7.23 -32.87 -2.31
C LYS A 59 -5.84 -32.29 -1.95
N THR A 60 -5.71 -31.76 -0.74
CA THR A 60 -4.45 -31.23 -0.22
C THR A 60 -3.34 -32.27 -0.20
N PHE A 61 -3.66 -33.53 0.12
CA PHE A 61 -2.69 -34.64 0.07
C PHE A 61 -2.17 -34.88 -1.35
N THR A 62 -3.06 -34.83 -2.35
CA THR A 62 -2.70 -34.95 -3.76
C THR A 62 -1.85 -33.75 -4.23
N SER A 63 -2.21 -32.53 -3.82
CA SER A 63 -1.42 -31.31 -4.10
C SER A 63 -0.02 -31.38 -3.51
N ILE A 64 0.11 -31.86 -2.26
CA ILE A 64 1.41 -32.09 -1.61
C ILE A 64 2.25 -33.11 -2.38
N ALA A 65 1.64 -34.22 -2.83
CA ALA A 65 2.31 -35.22 -3.65
C ALA A 65 2.83 -34.62 -4.97
N ALA A 66 2.01 -33.81 -5.65
CA ALA A 66 2.40 -33.12 -6.88
C ALA A 66 3.56 -32.14 -6.64
N LEU A 67 3.46 -31.29 -5.63
CA LEU A 67 4.51 -30.34 -5.27
C LEU A 67 5.83 -31.03 -4.91
N ARG A 68 5.77 -32.14 -4.16
CA ARG A 68 6.95 -32.95 -3.82
C ARG A 68 7.62 -33.52 -5.06
N MET A 69 6.85 -34.04 -6.02
CA MET A 69 7.40 -34.54 -7.29
C MET A 69 7.99 -33.43 -8.15
N MET A 70 7.32 -32.28 -8.24
CA MET A 70 7.81 -31.12 -9.00
C MET A 70 9.11 -30.58 -8.40
N LEU A 71 9.18 -30.43 -7.08
CA LEU A 71 10.38 -29.99 -6.38
C LEU A 71 11.56 -30.96 -6.54
N SER A 72 11.30 -32.27 -6.49
CA SER A 72 12.34 -33.30 -6.66
C SER A 72 12.95 -33.28 -8.07
N ASN A 73 12.20 -32.78 -9.07
CA ASN A 73 12.66 -32.65 -10.45
C ASN A 73 13.13 -31.24 -10.81
N LYS A 74 13.03 -30.28 -9.88
CA LYS A 74 13.38 -28.87 -10.11
C LYS A 74 14.91 -28.70 -10.24
N ALA A 75 15.37 -28.04 -11.29
CA ALA A 75 16.78 -27.67 -11.44
C ALA A 75 17.14 -26.50 -10.50
N PRO A 76 18.43 -26.35 -10.11
CA PRO A 76 18.87 -25.23 -9.28
C PRO A 76 18.55 -23.85 -9.87
N THR A 77 18.59 -23.72 -11.20
CA THR A 77 18.31 -22.47 -11.94
C THR A 77 16.84 -22.24 -12.23
N ASP A 78 15.96 -23.19 -11.91
CA ASP A 78 14.54 -23.03 -12.18
C ASP A 78 13.92 -21.96 -11.27
N PRO A 79 12.87 -21.25 -11.71
CA PRO A 79 12.18 -20.28 -10.88
C PRO A 79 11.38 -20.98 -9.75
N PRO A 80 11.03 -20.26 -8.67
CA PRO A 80 10.19 -20.79 -7.59
C PRO A 80 8.83 -21.29 -8.09
N ILE A 81 8.27 -22.27 -7.39
CA ILE A 81 6.87 -22.68 -7.54
C ILE A 81 6.02 -21.77 -6.65
N ILE A 82 4.96 -21.19 -7.21
CA ILE A 82 4.02 -20.37 -6.44
C ILE A 82 2.88 -21.27 -5.97
N ILE A 83 2.54 -21.15 -4.69
CA ILE A 83 1.32 -21.70 -4.13
C ILE A 83 0.44 -20.56 -3.62
N ALA A 84 -0.86 -20.63 -3.91
CA ALA A 84 -1.84 -19.69 -3.43
C ALA A 84 -3.03 -20.39 -2.80
N ALA A 85 -3.70 -19.71 -1.87
CA ALA A 85 -4.97 -20.13 -1.30
C ALA A 85 -5.84 -18.90 -1.06
N GLN A 86 -7.15 -19.10 -0.93
CA GLN A 86 -8.09 -17.99 -0.70
C GLN A 86 -7.87 -17.39 0.70
N THR A 87 -7.77 -18.23 1.73
CA THR A 87 -7.61 -17.78 3.12
C THR A 87 -6.18 -17.87 3.62
N ASN A 88 -5.82 -17.02 4.58
CA ASN A 88 -4.55 -17.17 5.30
C ASN A 88 -4.47 -18.52 6.00
N HIS A 89 -5.55 -18.99 6.64
CA HIS A 89 -5.53 -20.28 7.35
C HIS A 89 -5.17 -21.45 6.42
N ALA A 90 -5.79 -21.53 5.25
CA ALA A 90 -5.52 -22.57 4.27
C ALA A 90 -4.07 -22.53 3.75
N LEU A 91 -3.57 -21.32 3.48
CA LEU A 91 -2.17 -21.11 3.10
C LEU A 91 -1.22 -21.65 4.19
N ASP A 92 -1.45 -21.33 5.46
CA ASP A 92 -0.62 -21.82 6.59
C ASP A 92 -0.61 -23.33 6.64
N GLN A 93 -1.77 -23.97 6.50
CA GLN A 93 -1.88 -25.44 6.55
C GLN A 93 -1.11 -26.08 5.39
N LEU A 94 -1.24 -25.55 4.18
CA LEU A 94 -0.50 -26.03 3.03
C LEU A 94 1.01 -25.87 3.23
N ILE A 95 1.46 -24.68 3.67
CA ILE A 95 2.87 -24.42 3.97
C ILE A 95 3.39 -25.35 5.07
N LYS A 96 2.61 -25.61 6.13
CA LYS A 96 2.98 -26.55 7.21
C LYS A 96 3.33 -27.92 6.66
N HIS A 97 2.47 -28.47 5.79
CA HIS A 97 2.72 -29.76 5.18
C HIS A 97 3.95 -29.76 4.28
N ILE A 98 4.15 -28.69 3.50
CA ILE A 98 5.33 -28.52 2.65
C ILE A 98 6.62 -28.42 3.48
N SER A 99 6.56 -27.69 4.60
CA SER A 99 7.70 -27.46 5.48
C SER A 99 8.30 -28.74 6.07
N VAL A 100 7.56 -29.86 6.05
CA VAL A 100 8.05 -31.17 6.48
C VAL A 100 9.17 -31.68 5.58
N PHE A 101 9.08 -31.44 4.27
CA PHE A 101 10.05 -31.96 3.29
C PHE A 101 10.84 -30.89 2.52
N GLU A 102 10.41 -29.63 2.55
CA GLU A 102 11.15 -28.50 1.97
C GLU A 102 11.21 -27.33 2.95
N LYS A 103 12.42 -26.96 3.39
CA LYS A 103 12.63 -25.85 4.33
C LYS A 103 12.84 -24.52 3.62
N ASN A 104 13.23 -24.54 2.34
CA ASN A 104 13.46 -23.35 1.54
C ASN A 104 12.16 -22.83 0.89
N TYR A 105 11.24 -22.35 1.73
CA TYR A 105 10.02 -21.65 1.31
C TYR A 105 9.99 -20.22 1.86
N VAL A 106 9.25 -19.34 1.20
CA VAL A 106 8.94 -18.00 1.70
C VAL A 106 7.43 -17.81 1.71
N ARG A 107 6.90 -17.23 2.79
CA ARG A 107 5.52 -16.76 2.83
C ARG A 107 5.47 -15.28 2.51
N LEU A 108 4.96 -14.93 1.33
CA LEU A 108 4.74 -13.54 0.94
C LEU A 108 3.39 -13.07 1.51
N GLY A 109 3.46 -12.22 2.53
CA GLY A 109 2.34 -11.78 3.35
C GLY A 109 2.63 -12.02 4.84
N GLY A 110 2.45 -11.00 5.69
CA GLY A 110 2.85 -11.04 7.11
C GLY A 110 1.94 -11.83 8.05
N ARG A 111 0.86 -12.43 7.53
CA ARG A 111 -0.37 -12.70 8.30
C ARG A 111 -0.52 -14.14 8.68
N THR A 112 0.34 -14.54 9.58
CA THR A 112 0.44 -15.89 10.10
C THR A 112 0.15 -15.88 11.58
N SER A 113 -0.55 -16.88 12.10
CA SER A 113 -0.54 -17.17 13.54
C SER A 113 0.64 -18.07 13.91
N ASP A 114 1.17 -18.82 12.94
CA ASP A 114 2.26 -19.75 13.13
C ASP A 114 3.63 -19.05 13.22
N PRO A 115 4.39 -19.26 14.32
CA PRO A 115 5.68 -18.59 14.53
C PRO A 115 6.81 -19.10 13.63
N GLU A 116 6.79 -20.38 13.21
CA GLU A 116 7.82 -20.92 12.31
C GLU A 116 7.64 -20.40 10.89
N ILE A 117 6.38 -20.31 10.43
CA ILE A 117 6.07 -19.67 9.15
C ILE A 117 6.40 -18.17 9.20
N ARG A 118 6.19 -17.50 10.34
CA ARG A 118 6.50 -16.07 10.50
C ARG A 118 7.95 -15.74 10.19
N LYS A 119 8.88 -16.56 10.71
CA LYS A 119 10.32 -16.44 10.45
C LYS A 119 10.68 -16.50 8.96
N ARG A 120 9.80 -17.09 8.13
CA ARG A 120 9.96 -17.24 6.67
C ARG A 120 9.19 -16.20 5.87
N THR A 121 8.75 -15.11 6.50
CA THR A 121 8.23 -13.93 5.78
C THR A 121 9.39 -13.02 5.35
N PRO A 122 9.26 -12.27 4.23
CA PRO A 122 10.30 -11.33 3.82
C PRO A 122 10.70 -10.33 4.91
N TYR A 123 9.75 -9.89 5.74
CA TYR A 123 10.01 -8.99 6.87
C TYR A 123 10.99 -9.60 7.87
N GLU A 124 10.71 -10.79 8.40
CA GLU A 124 11.58 -11.46 9.38
C GLU A 124 12.92 -11.90 8.78
N ILE A 125 12.92 -12.37 7.53
CA ILE A 125 14.16 -12.72 6.82
C ILE A 125 15.10 -11.51 6.75
N ARG A 126 14.58 -10.32 6.40
CA ARG A 126 15.38 -9.09 6.35
C ARG A 126 15.94 -8.66 7.72
N GLN A 127 15.23 -8.95 8.81
CA GLN A 127 15.70 -8.63 10.16
C GLN A 127 16.84 -9.57 10.59
N ASN A 128 16.75 -10.85 10.23
CA ASN A 128 17.71 -11.87 10.65
C ASN A 128 18.97 -11.92 9.77
N ASP A 129 18.83 -11.80 8.44
CA ASP A 129 19.94 -11.92 7.48
C ASP A 129 20.64 -10.57 7.19
N GLY A 130 20.20 -9.50 7.87
CA GLY A 130 20.72 -8.15 7.70
C GLY A 130 20.19 -7.43 6.46
N LEU A 131 20.47 -6.13 6.36
CA LEU A 131 20.05 -5.31 5.23
C LEU A 131 20.87 -5.70 3.98
N LEU A 132 20.29 -6.51 3.09
CA LEU A 132 20.79 -6.69 1.73
C LEU A 132 20.94 -5.33 1.06
N LYS A 133 22.20 -4.93 0.81
CA LYS A 133 22.52 -3.69 0.12
C LYS A 133 22.61 -3.98 -1.37
N ILE A 134 21.59 -3.55 -2.10
CA ILE A 134 21.56 -3.65 -3.56
C ILE A 134 22.32 -2.45 -4.11
N GLU A 135 23.43 -2.70 -4.81
CA GLU A 135 24.14 -1.64 -5.53
C GLU A 135 23.22 -1.05 -6.62
N GLY A 136 23.10 0.28 -6.64
CA GLY A 136 22.17 0.97 -7.54
C GLY A 136 20.69 0.89 -7.14
N GLY A 137 20.35 0.26 -6.02
CA GLY A 137 18.96 0.12 -5.58
C GLY A 137 18.27 1.45 -5.23
N LEU A 138 16.97 1.54 -5.51
CA LEU A 138 16.23 2.80 -5.41
C LEU A 138 15.84 3.19 -3.97
N MET A 139 15.80 2.23 -3.05
CA MET A 139 15.30 2.45 -1.67
C MET A 139 15.99 3.59 -0.93
N THR A 140 17.32 3.48 -0.76
CA THR A 140 18.10 4.45 0.01
C THR A 140 18.07 5.86 -0.59
N PRO A 141 18.32 6.06 -1.90
CA PRO A 141 18.26 7.40 -2.49
C PRO A 141 16.84 7.98 -2.43
N MET A 142 15.79 7.18 -2.67
CA MET A 142 14.42 7.67 -2.58
C MET A 142 14.02 8.05 -1.15
N ARG A 143 14.44 7.29 -0.13
CA ARG A 143 14.22 7.65 1.27
C ARG A 143 14.87 8.98 1.65
N LYS A 144 16.10 9.21 1.20
CA LYS A 144 16.80 10.49 1.40
C LYS A 144 16.05 11.64 0.72
N LYS A 145 15.55 11.43 -0.51
CA LYS A 145 14.78 12.43 -1.25
C LYS A 145 13.43 12.73 -0.58
N GLN A 146 12.71 11.71 -0.12
CA GLN A 146 11.48 11.86 0.66
C GLN A 146 11.70 12.65 1.94
N ASN A 147 12.77 12.36 2.70
CA ASN A 147 13.11 13.13 3.91
C ASN A 147 13.43 14.60 3.59
N LYS A 148 14.09 14.87 2.46
CA LYS A 148 14.36 16.25 2.01
C LYS A 148 13.07 16.98 1.66
N ILE A 149 12.17 16.35 0.90
CA ILE A 149 10.85 16.92 0.57
C ILE A 149 10.04 17.18 1.84
N ALA A 150 10.04 16.25 2.80
CA ALA A 150 9.35 16.41 4.06
C ALA A 150 9.90 17.60 4.87
N ALA A 151 11.21 17.81 4.89
CA ALA A 151 11.84 18.96 5.55
C ALA A 151 11.50 20.29 4.84
N GLU A 152 11.41 20.29 3.51
CA GLU A 152 10.99 21.46 2.74
C GLU A 152 9.51 21.80 2.97
N LEU A 153 8.63 20.80 2.97
CA LEU A 153 7.21 20.97 3.32
C LEU A 153 7.04 21.47 4.76
N ASP A 154 7.82 20.95 5.71
CA ASP A 154 7.84 21.44 7.09
C ASP A 154 8.17 22.92 7.15
N LYS A 155 9.21 23.36 6.43
CA LYS A 155 9.60 24.77 6.37
C LYS A 155 8.49 25.64 5.77
N LEU A 156 7.85 25.20 4.68
CA LEU A 156 6.80 25.95 3.98
C LEU A 156 5.50 26.06 4.78
N LEU A 157 5.10 24.98 5.46
CA LEU A 157 3.81 24.90 6.15
C LEU A 157 3.86 25.35 7.61
N LYS A 158 5.04 25.35 8.25
CA LYS A 158 5.22 25.75 9.65
C LYS A 158 4.62 27.13 9.98
N PRO A 159 4.73 28.17 9.13
CA PRO A 159 4.08 29.46 9.40
C PRO A 159 2.56 29.36 9.52
N LEU A 160 1.93 28.46 8.75
CA LEU A 160 0.47 28.26 8.69
C LEU A 160 -0.05 27.24 9.73
N ALA A 161 0.81 26.75 10.61
CA ALA A 161 0.44 25.78 11.63
C ALA A 161 -0.51 26.38 12.68
N ARG A 162 -1.42 25.56 13.21
CA ARG A 162 -2.36 25.95 14.30
C ARG A 162 -1.69 26.62 15.50
N SER A 163 -0.45 26.25 15.82
CA SER A 163 0.32 26.87 16.92
C SER A 163 0.52 28.38 16.76
N ASN A 164 0.39 28.91 15.55
CA ASN A 164 0.61 30.32 15.23
C ASN A 164 -0.70 31.11 15.03
N ASN A 165 -1.87 30.52 15.32
CA ASN A 165 -3.16 31.14 15.03
C ASN A 165 -3.39 32.50 15.68
N SER A 166 -2.80 32.72 16.86
CA SER A 166 -2.98 33.94 17.66
C SER A 166 -2.10 35.10 17.21
N ARG A 167 -1.24 34.88 16.22
CA ARG A 167 -0.29 35.88 15.70
C ARG A 167 -0.45 36.04 14.19
N PRO A 168 -0.22 37.25 13.65
CA PRO A 168 -0.09 37.41 12.21
C PRO A 168 1.09 36.63 11.67
N LEU A 169 1.06 36.34 10.37
CA LEU A 169 2.23 35.86 9.65
C LEU A 169 3.31 36.94 9.63
N GLU A 170 4.57 36.52 9.76
CA GLU A 170 5.71 37.45 9.83
C GLU A 170 5.84 38.29 8.55
N ALA A 171 6.20 39.56 8.68
CA ALA A 171 6.42 40.47 7.55
C ALA A 171 7.50 39.96 6.57
N SER A 172 8.52 39.26 7.09
CA SER A 172 9.59 38.61 6.34
C SER A 172 9.06 37.61 5.31
N LEU A 173 8.00 36.86 5.63
CA LEU A 173 7.42 35.88 4.71
C LEU A 173 6.81 36.56 3.47
N PHE A 174 6.18 37.70 3.65
CA PHE A 174 5.62 38.45 2.52
C PHE A 174 6.71 39.10 1.67
N LEU A 175 7.81 39.56 2.28
CA LEU A 175 8.97 40.09 1.57
C LEU A 175 9.68 39.00 0.76
N GLU A 176 9.98 37.85 1.37
CA GLU A 176 10.65 36.71 0.72
C GLU A 176 9.86 36.17 -0.48
N ASN A 177 8.53 36.32 -0.48
CA ASN A 177 7.65 35.91 -1.58
C ASN A 177 7.24 37.07 -2.50
N GLY A 178 7.86 38.25 -2.37
CA GLY A 178 7.65 39.40 -3.27
C GLY A 178 6.28 40.09 -3.15
N LEU A 179 5.56 39.86 -2.05
CA LEU A 179 4.27 40.48 -1.75
C LEU A 179 4.40 41.84 -1.05
N LEU A 180 5.53 42.08 -0.38
CA LEU A 180 5.91 43.38 0.19
C LEU A 180 7.28 43.80 -0.34
N SER A 181 7.49 45.11 -0.44
CA SER A 181 8.80 45.71 -0.71
C SER A 181 9.59 45.94 0.57
N GLN A 182 10.91 46.12 0.44
CA GLN A 182 11.78 46.43 1.58
C GLN A 182 11.33 47.72 2.29
N ASP A 183 11.02 48.78 1.54
CA ASP A 183 10.53 50.06 2.08
C ASP A 183 9.26 49.88 2.95
N GLN A 184 8.36 49.00 2.53
CA GLN A 184 7.13 48.71 3.28
C GLN A 184 7.42 47.98 4.59
N VAL A 185 8.34 47.00 4.57
CA VAL A 185 8.78 46.30 5.79
C VAL A 185 9.52 47.25 6.72
N ASP A 186 10.38 48.11 6.19
CA ASP A 186 11.12 49.11 6.96
C ASP A 186 10.16 50.10 7.63
N SER A 187 9.10 50.54 6.93
CA SER A 187 8.06 51.42 7.51
C SER A 187 7.34 50.79 8.72
N LEU A 188 7.13 49.46 8.66
CA LEU A 188 6.54 48.69 9.75
C LEU A 188 7.50 48.60 10.95
N GLN A 189 8.80 48.42 10.68
CA GLN A 189 9.84 48.30 11.72
C GLN A 189 10.18 49.62 12.41
N GLU A 190 10.40 50.69 11.64
CA GLU A 190 10.81 52.01 12.15
C GLU A 190 9.76 52.57 13.12
N THR A 191 8.48 52.42 12.76
CA THR A 191 7.38 52.89 13.62
C THR A 191 7.17 52.00 14.84
N ALA A 192 7.45 50.69 14.75
CA ALA A 192 7.42 49.80 15.92
C ALA A 192 8.49 50.19 16.96
N HIS A 193 9.68 50.62 16.51
CA HIS A 193 10.74 51.12 17.39
C HIS A 193 10.38 52.44 18.10
N ILE A 194 9.62 53.34 17.45
CA ILE A 194 9.13 54.58 18.06
C ILE A 194 8.14 54.28 19.20
N TRP A 195 7.28 53.26 19.03
CA TRP A 195 6.25 52.90 20.02
C TRP A 195 6.78 52.00 21.15
N GLN A 196 7.89 51.28 20.94
CA GLN A 196 8.58 50.52 21.99
C GLN A 196 9.17 51.40 23.10
N GLN A 197 9.42 52.69 22.83
CA GLN A 197 9.80 53.66 23.87
C GLN A 197 8.62 54.05 24.78
N SER A 198 7.39 53.68 24.42
CA SER A 198 6.15 53.95 25.15
C SER A 198 5.36 52.65 25.41
N ASN A 199 5.73 51.92 26.47
CA ASN A 199 4.88 50.92 27.16
C ASN A 199 4.35 49.69 26.36
N THR A 200 5.08 49.17 25.38
CA THR A 200 4.78 47.84 24.79
C THR A 200 5.97 46.88 24.89
N PRO A 201 5.73 45.56 25.12
CA PRO A 201 6.79 44.59 25.33
C PRO A 201 7.68 44.45 24.08
N ALA A 202 8.99 44.40 24.32
CA ALA A 202 10.10 44.58 23.38
C ALA A 202 10.26 43.52 22.26
N ASN A 203 9.25 42.68 22.01
CA ASN A 203 9.33 41.56 21.06
C ASN A 203 8.04 41.39 20.23
N THR A 204 7.36 42.49 19.94
CA THR A 204 6.11 42.48 19.19
C THR A 204 6.42 42.57 17.69
N ASP A 205 6.03 41.56 16.92
CA ASP A 205 6.14 41.56 15.45
C ASP A 205 5.58 42.89 14.87
N PRO A 206 6.34 43.62 14.03
CA PRO A 206 5.90 44.86 13.39
C PRO A 206 4.50 44.77 12.76
N LEU A 207 4.17 43.62 12.15
CA LEU A 207 2.86 43.39 11.55
C LEU A 207 1.75 43.27 12.61
N ALA A 208 2.06 42.66 13.76
CA ALA A 208 1.12 42.56 14.88
C ALA A 208 0.78 43.92 15.49
N ALA A 209 1.77 44.81 15.61
CA ALA A 209 1.52 46.18 16.05
C ALA A 209 0.64 46.95 15.05
N TRP A 210 0.92 46.83 13.75
CA TRP A 210 0.14 47.50 12.70
C TRP A 210 -1.31 47.00 12.63
N LEU A 211 -1.54 45.70 12.84
CA LEU A 211 -2.84 45.04 12.78
C LEU A 211 -3.66 45.11 14.09
N ALA A 212 -3.11 45.68 15.17
CA ALA A 212 -3.76 45.72 16.48
C ALA A 212 -5.22 46.25 16.41
N GLY A 213 -6.18 45.39 16.78
CA GLY A 213 -7.61 45.68 16.75
C GLY A 213 -8.28 45.67 15.36
N SER A 214 -7.55 45.26 14.32
CA SER A 214 -8.05 45.18 12.92
C SER A 214 -8.22 43.74 12.43
N VAL A 215 -7.80 42.76 13.23
CA VAL A 215 -7.87 41.32 12.96
C VAL A 215 -8.40 40.57 14.18
N ARG A 216 -8.97 39.39 13.97
CA ARG A 216 -9.46 38.47 15.00
C ARG A 216 -9.10 37.04 14.62
N GLU A 217 -9.04 36.14 15.59
CA GLU A 217 -8.88 34.71 15.28
C GLU A 217 -10.11 34.18 14.52
N PHE A 218 -9.85 33.37 13.50
CA PHE A 218 -10.89 32.64 12.80
C PHE A 218 -11.48 31.56 13.72
N GLN A 219 -12.74 31.70 14.11
CA GLN A 219 -13.47 30.68 14.84
C GLN A 219 -14.09 29.71 13.83
N SER A 220 -13.65 28.44 13.83
CA SER A 220 -14.35 27.41 13.07
C SER A 220 -15.49 26.84 13.92
N GLU A 221 -16.71 27.31 13.71
CA GLU A 221 -17.90 26.54 14.10
C GLU A 221 -18.07 25.43 13.06
N TYR A 222 -17.38 24.30 13.24
CA TYR A 222 -17.80 23.07 12.57
C TYR A 222 -19.09 22.61 13.25
N ALA A 223 -20.21 23.16 12.79
CA ALA A 223 -21.52 22.67 13.17
C ALA A 223 -21.81 21.39 12.37
N GLY A 224 -21.76 20.26 13.05
CA GLY A 224 -22.40 19.03 12.57
C GLY A 224 -21.47 18.04 11.88
N ASP A 225 -21.55 16.82 12.40
CA ASP A 225 -21.37 15.57 11.69
C ASP A 225 -21.89 15.71 10.25
N PHE A 226 -21.04 15.46 9.25
CA PHE A 226 -21.30 15.79 7.84
C PHE A 226 -22.41 14.95 7.18
N GLY A 227 -23.26 14.26 7.96
CA GLY A 227 -24.38 13.50 7.42
C GLY A 227 -23.94 12.49 6.38
N PHE A 228 -22.72 11.95 6.52
CA PHE A 228 -22.41 10.68 5.91
C PHE A 228 -23.31 9.68 6.64
N ILE A 229 -24.44 9.37 6.01
CA ILE A 229 -25.13 8.13 6.31
C ILE A 229 -24.07 7.08 5.95
N ASP A 230 -23.54 6.41 6.96
CA ASP A 230 -22.85 5.13 6.80
C ASP A 230 -23.91 4.14 6.26
N ASP A 231 -24.28 4.30 4.99
CA ASP A 231 -24.71 3.18 4.16
C ASP A 231 -23.43 2.63 3.52
N ASP A 232 -22.48 2.25 4.39
CA ASP A 232 -21.44 1.30 4.02
C ASP A 232 -22.16 -0.02 3.82
N SER A 233 -22.47 -0.33 2.57
CA SER A 233 -22.77 -1.69 2.15
C SER A 233 -21.72 -2.63 2.76
N ASP A 234 -22.16 -3.60 3.57
CA ASP A 234 -21.34 -4.47 4.43
C ASP A 234 -20.12 -5.14 3.74
N LEU A 235 -20.04 -5.14 2.41
CA LEU A 235 -18.98 -5.74 1.60
C LEU A 235 -17.76 -4.83 1.39
N GLU A 236 -17.92 -3.51 1.27
CA GLU A 236 -16.78 -2.60 1.26
C GLU A 236 -16.08 -2.63 2.63
N TYR A 237 -16.84 -2.75 3.72
CA TYR A 237 -16.30 -2.83 5.07
C TYR A 237 -15.53 -4.13 5.36
N GLU A 238 -15.90 -5.26 4.75
CA GLU A 238 -15.13 -6.52 4.89
C GLU A 238 -13.93 -6.59 3.96
N GLN A 239 -13.97 -6.06 2.73
CA GLN A 239 -12.77 -5.92 1.89
C GLN A 239 -11.85 -4.84 2.43
N LEU A 240 -12.38 -3.71 2.91
CA LEU A 240 -11.61 -2.69 3.63
C LEU A 240 -11.09 -3.27 4.94
N LYS A 241 -11.82 -4.11 5.68
CA LYS A 241 -11.24 -4.83 6.80
C LYS A 241 -10.20 -5.83 6.36
N GLU A 242 -10.34 -6.60 5.29
CA GLU A 242 -9.26 -7.48 4.83
C GLU A 242 -8.07 -6.69 4.30
N ILE A 243 -8.26 -5.46 3.82
CA ILE A 243 -7.20 -4.52 3.43
C ILE A 243 -6.60 -3.88 4.69
N GLU A 244 -7.35 -3.33 5.64
CA GLU A 244 -6.91 -2.67 6.90
C GLU A 244 -6.40 -3.68 7.93
N VAL A 245 -7.16 -4.74 8.15
CA VAL A 245 -6.69 -6.06 8.56
C VAL A 245 -6.14 -6.74 7.31
N GLU A 246 -5.30 -6.13 6.47
CA GLU A 246 -4.08 -6.66 5.85
C GLU A 246 -2.86 -5.91 6.45
N HIS A 247 -3.08 -4.64 6.83
CA HIS A 247 -2.15 -3.64 7.36
C HIS A 247 -1.85 -3.78 8.86
N GLY A 248 -2.05 -4.98 9.45
CA GLY A 248 -1.63 -5.25 10.82
C GLY A 248 -0.12 -5.07 10.99
N GLY A 249 0.32 -4.45 12.10
CA GLY A 249 1.66 -3.86 12.32
C GLY A 249 2.93 -4.74 12.22
N HIS A 250 2.84 -5.89 11.55
CA HIS A 250 3.95 -6.81 11.24
C HIS A 250 4.32 -6.84 9.74
N GLU A 251 3.56 -6.19 8.85
CA GLU A 251 4.10 -5.77 7.56
C GLU A 251 4.76 -4.40 7.71
N ASP A 252 5.84 -4.16 6.96
CA ASP A 252 6.29 -2.79 6.69
C ASP A 252 5.19 -2.12 5.86
N ASP A 253 4.17 -1.64 6.55
CA ASP A 253 2.90 -1.22 6.01
C ASP A 253 3.09 -0.30 4.80
N TRP A 254 2.74 -0.83 3.62
CA TRP A 254 2.92 -0.21 2.30
C TRP A 254 2.16 1.11 2.18
N SER A 255 1.11 1.26 2.98
CA SER A 255 0.15 2.37 3.03
C SER A 255 0.21 3.14 4.35
N SER A 256 1.01 2.72 5.35
CA SER A 256 1.26 3.59 6.51
C SER A 256 1.92 4.87 6.03
N PHE A 257 1.11 5.91 5.88
CA PHE A 257 1.54 7.28 5.79
C PHE A 257 2.22 7.63 7.13
N ARG A 258 3.47 7.19 7.31
CA ARG A 258 4.36 7.65 8.39
C ARG A 258 4.89 9.03 8.05
N THR A 259 4.01 9.92 7.61
CA THR A 259 4.33 11.30 7.33
C THR A 259 3.95 12.14 8.54
N ARG A 260 4.60 13.29 8.66
CA ARG A 260 4.27 14.28 9.68
C ARG A 260 2.89 14.86 9.35
N PHE A 261 1.94 14.74 10.27
CA PHE A 261 0.66 15.42 10.15
C PHE A 261 0.87 16.92 10.40
N PHE A 262 0.39 17.75 9.48
CA PHE A 262 0.48 19.21 9.57
C PHE A 262 -0.91 19.80 9.77
N PRO A 263 -1.29 20.15 11.01
CA PRO A 263 -2.57 20.79 11.27
C PRO A 263 -2.52 22.25 10.77
N LEU A 264 -3.03 22.46 9.56
CA LEU A 264 -3.21 23.80 9.00
C LEU A 264 -4.41 24.50 9.65
N SER A 265 -4.38 25.83 9.63
CA SER A 265 -5.49 26.63 10.10
C SER A 265 -5.56 27.98 9.37
N PRO A 266 -6.77 28.56 9.24
CA PRO A 266 -6.93 29.89 8.69
C PRO A 266 -6.21 30.99 9.49
N GLY A 267 -6.00 30.80 10.80
CA GLY A 267 -5.31 31.79 11.65
C GLY A 267 -6.15 33.06 11.86
N LEU A 268 -5.53 34.24 11.71
CA LEU A 268 -6.20 35.54 11.86
C LEU A 268 -6.94 35.97 10.60
N CYS A 269 -8.14 36.52 10.76
CA CYS A 269 -8.96 37.13 9.70
C CYS A 269 -9.35 38.59 10.04
N SER A 270 -9.81 39.35 9.05
CA SER A 270 -10.27 40.73 9.24
C SER A 270 -11.37 40.83 10.31
N SER A 271 -11.23 41.77 11.26
CA SER A 271 -12.29 42.06 12.23
C SER A 271 -13.48 42.83 11.61
N ASN A 272 -13.24 43.52 10.50
CA ASN A 272 -14.24 44.28 9.77
C ASN A 272 -14.97 43.39 8.77
N THR A 273 -16.31 43.42 8.79
CA THR A 273 -17.20 42.66 7.90
C THR A 273 -17.47 43.34 6.56
N ALA A 274 -17.11 44.62 6.42
CA ALA A 274 -17.29 45.34 5.16
C ALA A 274 -16.36 44.77 4.07
N ARG A 275 -16.93 44.18 3.02
CA ARG A 275 -16.19 43.72 1.84
C ARG A 275 -15.61 44.92 1.08
N ILE A 276 -14.29 44.99 1.01
CA ILE A 276 -13.57 45.97 0.19
C ILE A 276 -13.25 45.32 -1.16
N SER A 277 -13.33 46.09 -2.25
CA SER A 277 -13.01 45.57 -3.58
C SER A 277 -11.52 45.25 -3.70
N ARG A 278 -11.19 44.23 -4.50
CA ARG A 278 -9.79 43.84 -4.78
C ARG A 278 -8.95 45.01 -5.32
N ALA A 279 -9.51 45.79 -6.26
CA ALA A 279 -8.84 46.96 -6.83
C ALA A 279 -8.50 48.04 -5.78
N THR A 280 -9.36 48.21 -4.76
CA THR A 280 -9.08 49.14 -3.67
C THR A 280 -7.92 48.66 -2.81
N VAL A 281 -7.85 47.36 -2.50
CA VAL A 281 -6.73 46.77 -1.73
C VAL A 281 -5.42 46.89 -2.51
N GLU A 282 -5.43 46.55 -3.80
CA GLU A 282 -4.27 46.68 -4.68
C GLU A 282 -3.78 48.14 -4.81
N SER A 283 -4.69 49.11 -4.78
CA SER A 283 -4.32 50.53 -4.74
C SER A 283 -3.67 50.94 -3.43
N LEU A 284 -4.12 50.40 -2.29
CA LEU A 284 -3.53 50.68 -0.97
C LEU A 284 -2.14 50.04 -0.82
N LEU A 285 -1.91 48.89 -1.46
CA LEU A 285 -0.61 48.20 -1.47
C LEU A 285 0.48 48.94 -2.27
N LYS A 286 0.14 49.98 -3.02
CA LYS A 286 1.13 50.86 -3.67
C LYS A 286 1.75 51.88 -2.73
N GLU A 287 1.19 52.05 -1.52
CA GLU A 287 1.75 52.97 -0.54
C GLU A 287 3.01 52.35 0.09
N ASN A 288 4.11 53.12 0.11
CA ASN A 288 5.37 52.66 0.70
C ASN A 288 5.32 52.68 2.24
N ASP A 289 4.54 53.60 2.82
CA ASP A 289 4.34 53.73 4.26
C ASP A 289 2.97 53.15 4.67
N PHE A 290 3.01 51.97 5.31
CA PHE A 290 1.80 51.24 5.69
C PHE A 290 0.99 51.94 6.80
N TYR A 291 1.56 52.88 7.54
CA TYR A 291 0.82 53.59 8.58
C TYR A 291 -0.16 54.62 8.02
N LYS A 292 0.06 55.09 6.79
CA LYS A 292 -0.91 55.91 6.04
C LYS A 292 -2.17 55.15 5.68
N ILE A 293 -2.12 53.81 5.64
CA ILE A 293 -3.30 52.98 5.45
C ILE A 293 -4.19 53.08 6.70
N HIS A 294 -5.37 53.67 6.51
CA HIS A 294 -6.34 53.86 7.58
C HIS A 294 -6.72 52.54 8.25
N LYS A 295 -6.81 52.53 9.59
CA LYS A 295 -7.01 51.34 10.44
C LYS A 295 -8.11 50.39 9.95
N ARG A 296 -9.25 50.94 9.50
CA ARG A 296 -10.40 50.18 8.94
C ARG A 296 -10.07 49.25 7.78
N TYR A 297 -8.98 49.50 7.04
CA TYR A 297 -8.57 48.75 5.87
C TYR A 297 -7.46 47.72 6.14
N ARG A 298 -6.72 47.85 7.25
CA ARG A 298 -5.53 47.04 7.52
C ARG A 298 -5.81 45.54 7.58
N GLY A 299 -6.93 45.14 8.20
CA GLY A 299 -7.36 43.74 8.25
C GLY A 299 -7.66 43.15 6.87
N ALA A 300 -8.26 43.92 5.96
CA ALA A 300 -8.55 43.49 4.60
C ALA A 300 -7.29 43.41 3.73
N VAL A 301 -6.34 44.35 3.92
CA VAL A 301 -5.02 44.30 3.27
C VAL A 301 -4.25 43.05 3.71
N TYR A 302 -4.23 42.74 5.02
CA TYR A 302 -3.60 41.54 5.54
C TYR A 302 -4.25 40.25 5.02
N GLU A 303 -5.59 40.17 5.02
CA GLU A 303 -6.30 39.01 4.48
C GLU A 303 -5.97 38.80 3.00
N TYR A 304 -5.89 39.87 2.21
CA TYR A 304 -5.48 39.79 0.81
C TYR A 304 -4.03 39.30 0.64
N LEU A 305 -3.08 39.86 1.39
CA LEU A 305 -1.68 39.43 1.38
C LEU A 305 -1.55 37.96 1.76
N ARG A 306 -2.28 37.52 2.79
CA ARG A 306 -2.32 36.13 3.24
C ARG A 306 -2.90 35.20 2.16
N GLN A 307 -3.97 35.60 1.48
CA GLN A 307 -4.53 34.82 0.36
C GLN A 307 -3.53 34.69 -0.80
N GLN A 308 -2.83 35.77 -1.17
CA GLN A 308 -1.79 35.72 -2.20
C GLN A 308 -0.61 34.82 -1.78
N LEU A 309 -0.18 34.90 -0.51
CA LEU A 309 0.87 34.02 0.01
C LEU A 309 0.45 32.55 -0.03
N ILE A 310 -0.78 32.23 0.41
CA ILE A 310 -1.31 30.86 0.35
C ILE A 310 -1.32 30.35 -1.09
N ALA A 311 -1.73 31.16 -2.08
CA ALA A 311 -1.71 30.76 -3.48
C ALA A 311 -0.29 30.45 -4.00
N ILE A 312 0.72 31.26 -3.60
CA ILE A 312 2.13 30.99 -3.95
C ILE A 312 2.62 29.69 -3.29
N LEU A 313 2.33 29.52 -1.99
CA LEU A 313 2.72 28.32 -1.26
C LEU A 313 2.04 27.06 -1.79
N GLU A 314 0.78 27.18 -2.23
CA GLU A 314 0.02 26.08 -2.82
C GLU A 314 0.73 25.54 -4.06
N GLU A 315 1.19 26.41 -4.97
CA GLU A 315 1.94 25.99 -6.16
C GLU A 315 3.24 25.24 -5.79
N HIS A 316 3.95 25.71 -4.75
CA HIS A 316 5.14 25.05 -4.24
C HIS A 316 4.84 23.67 -3.65
N VAL A 317 3.77 23.59 -2.85
CA VAL A 317 3.32 22.33 -2.23
C VAL A 317 2.88 21.33 -3.29
N GLN A 318 2.13 21.76 -4.31
CA GLN A 318 1.72 20.90 -5.43
C GLN A 318 2.93 20.33 -6.17
N ARG A 319 3.95 21.14 -6.47
CA ARG A 319 5.20 20.66 -7.10
C ARG A 319 5.95 19.65 -6.23
N LEU A 320 6.04 19.90 -4.93
CA LEU A 320 6.66 18.98 -3.98
C LEU A 320 5.85 17.68 -3.83
N ALA A 321 4.53 17.76 -3.82
CA ALA A 321 3.63 16.61 -3.74
C ALA A 321 3.77 15.70 -4.97
N GLN A 322 3.83 16.27 -6.18
CA GLN A 322 4.08 15.51 -7.40
C GLN A 322 5.43 14.81 -7.35
N THR A 323 6.48 15.53 -6.95
CA THR A 323 7.82 14.94 -6.79
C THR A 323 7.82 13.84 -5.74
N TYR A 324 7.08 14.01 -4.64
CA TYR A 324 6.94 13.01 -3.59
C TYR A 324 6.24 11.75 -4.09
N GLN A 325 5.19 11.89 -4.91
CA GLN A 325 4.48 10.77 -5.52
C GLN A 325 5.44 9.91 -6.37
N ASP A 326 6.26 10.55 -7.22
CA ASP A 326 7.26 9.85 -8.02
C ASP A 326 8.32 9.16 -7.15
N CYS A 327 8.75 9.83 -6.07
CA CYS A 327 9.70 9.24 -5.12
C CYS A 327 9.09 8.05 -4.39
N SER A 328 7.80 8.12 -4.05
CA SER A 328 7.07 7.04 -3.39
C SER A 328 6.99 5.82 -4.31
N ALA A 329 6.59 6.01 -5.57
CA ALA A 329 6.57 4.92 -6.56
C ALA A 329 7.95 4.25 -6.72
N ASN A 330 9.01 5.04 -6.87
CA ASN A 330 10.39 4.50 -6.97
C ASN A 330 10.88 3.85 -5.68
N PHE A 331 10.47 4.37 -4.51
CA PHE A 331 10.75 3.74 -3.23
C PHE A 331 10.10 2.36 -3.17
N GLN A 332 8.85 2.21 -3.62
CA GLN A 332 8.18 0.90 -3.71
C GLN A 332 8.91 -0.07 -4.64
N ILE A 333 9.37 0.39 -5.82
CA ILE A 333 10.19 -0.43 -6.71
C ILE A 333 11.44 -0.93 -5.97
N GLY A 334 12.14 -0.05 -5.26
CA GLY A 334 13.31 -0.46 -4.49
C GLY A 334 13.01 -1.45 -3.37
N ARG A 335 11.79 -1.46 -2.81
CA ARG A 335 11.37 -2.51 -1.86
C ARG A 335 11.21 -3.84 -2.58
N PHE A 336 10.55 -3.84 -3.73
CA PHE A 336 10.41 -5.04 -4.56
C PHE A 336 11.76 -5.58 -5.03
N GLU A 337 12.75 -4.73 -5.34
CA GLU A 337 14.12 -5.18 -5.64
C GLU A 337 14.71 -6.02 -4.49
N ARG A 338 14.50 -5.60 -3.24
CA ARG A 338 14.96 -6.33 -2.05
C ARG A 338 14.20 -7.62 -1.83
N ASP A 339 12.88 -7.58 -1.98
CA ASP A 339 12.05 -8.77 -1.82
C ASP A 339 12.33 -9.78 -2.94
N PHE A 340 12.63 -9.32 -4.15
CA PHE A 340 13.03 -10.17 -5.26
C PHE A 340 14.25 -11.03 -4.92
N CYS A 341 15.31 -10.45 -4.32
CA CYS A 341 16.48 -11.22 -3.90
C CYS A 341 16.12 -12.38 -2.97
N ILE A 342 15.21 -12.14 -2.01
CA ILE A 342 14.75 -13.17 -1.07
C ILE A 342 13.91 -14.23 -1.78
N LEU A 343 12.98 -13.78 -2.63
CA LEU A 343 12.01 -14.65 -3.29
C LEU A 343 12.65 -15.51 -4.39
N GLN A 344 13.67 -14.99 -5.10
CA GLN A 344 14.36 -15.72 -6.16
C GLN A 344 15.10 -16.94 -5.63
N GLU A 345 15.64 -16.86 -4.41
CA GLU A 345 16.36 -17.97 -3.77
C GLU A 345 15.42 -19.05 -3.22
N ALA A 346 14.14 -18.73 -3.03
CA ALA A 346 13.15 -19.68 -2.52
C ALA A 346 12.84 -20.77 -3.56
N LYS A 347 12.53 -21.97 -3.08
CA LYS A 347 11.98 -23.02 -3.96
C LYS A 347 10.46 -22.95 -4.08
N ILE A 348 9.81 -22.51 -3.00
CA ILE A 348 8.36 -22.31 -2.92
C ILE A 348 8.08 -20.92 -2.37
N ILE A 349 7.12 -20.23 -2.99
CA ILE A 349 6.56 -18.99 -2.45
C ILE A 349 5.07 -19.20 -2.23
N GLY A 350 4.63 -19.03 -0.98
CA GLY A 350 3.22 -19.09 -0.61
C GLY A 350 2.63 -17.69 -0.38
N MET A 351 1.44 -17.45 -0.90
CA MET A 351 0.69 -16.20 -0.68
C MET A 351 -0.82 -16.44 -0.74
N THR A 352 -1.63 -15.47 -0.34
CA THR A 352 -3.06 -15.50 -0.62
C THR A 352 -3.33 -15.13 -2.07
N THR A 353 -4.53 -15.40 -2.57
CA THR A 353 -5.00 -14.95 -3.89
C THR A 353 -5.05 -13.41 -3.99
N THR A 354 -5.40 -12.74 -2.90
CA THR A 354 -5.27 -11.28 -2.75
C THR A 354 -3.81 -10.84 -2.87
N GLY A 355 -2.90 -11.54 -2.18
CA GLY A 355 -1.45 -11.34 -2.27
C GLY A 355 -0.92 -11.52 -3.69
N LEU A 356 -1.41 -12.50 -4.44
CA LEU A 356 -1.03 -12.71 -5.84
C LEU A 356 -1.39 -11.51 -6.72
N SER A 357 -2.50 -10.83 -6.42
CA SER A 357 -2.92 -9.59 -7.08
C SER A 357 -2.07 -8.40 -6.67
N LYS A 358 -1.90 -8.21 -5.37
CA LYS A 358 -1.08 -7.15 -4.77
C LYS A 358 0.38 -7.18 -5.25
N TYR A 359 0.95 -8.38 -5.34
CA TYR A 359 2.36 -8.58 -5.68
C TYR A 359 2.57 -9.07 -7.12
N ARG A 360 1.57 -8.94 -8.02
CA ARG A 360 1.62 -9.47 -9.40
C ARG A 360 2.90 -9.07 -10.13
N GLY A 361 3.31 -7.81 -10.05
CA GLY A 361 4.54 -7.31 -10.69
C GLY A 361 5.80 -8.02 -10.19
N LEU A 362 5.93 -8.15 -8.87
CA LEU A 362 7.03 -8.86 -8.22
C LEU A 362 7.02 -10.35 -8.59
N VAL A 363 5.88 -11.02 -8.50
CA VAL A 363 5.74 -12.43 -8.86
C VAL A 363 6.04 -12.67 -10.35
N SER A 364 5.57 -11.80 -11.23
CA SER A 364 5.88 -11.88 -12.67
C SER A 364 7.37 -11.78 -12.96
N SER A 365 8.11 -10.98 -12.18
CA SER A 365 9.56 -10.81 -12.36
C SER A 365 10.36 -12.09 -12.04
N LEU A 366 9.83 -12.94 -11.15
CA LEU A 366 10.41 -14.25 -10.81
C LEU A 366 10.23 -15.28 -11.94
N LYS A 367 9.40 -14.98 -12.93
CA LYS A 367 9.06 -15.85 -14.07
C LYS A 367 8.65 -17.26 -13.65
N PRO A 368 7.72 -17.44 -12.69
CA PRO A 368 7.30 -18.77 -12.26
C PRO A 368 6.68 -19.52 -13.44
N ARG A 369 6.98 -20.81 -13.52
CA ARG A 369 6.42 -21.73 -14.53
C ARG A 369 5.21 -22.50 -13.99
N VAL A 370 5.09 -22.60 -12.67
CA VAL A 370 4.04 -23.37 -11.99
C VAL A 370 3.38 -22.48 -10.93
N ILE A 371 2.06 -22.40 -10.99
CA ILE A 371 1.21 -21.85 -9.92
C ILE A 371 0.19 -22.91 -9.54
N LEU A 372 0.11 -23.22 -8.25
CA LEU A 372 -0.92 -24.08 -7.68
C LEU A 372 -1.82 -23.24 -6.76
N ILE A 373 -3.13 -23.29 -6.99
CA ILE A 373 -4.12 -22.56 -6.21
C ILE A 373 -5.03 -23.59 -5.52
N GLU A 374 -4.94 -23.66 -4.20
CA GLU A 374 -5.89 -24.39 -3.34
C GLU A 374 -7.13 -23.55 -3.07
N GLU A 375 -8.23 -24.22 -2.68
CA GLU A 375 -9.55 -23.60 -2.45
C GLU A 375 -10.08 -22.84 -3.68
N ALA A 376 -9.67 -23.26 -4.87
CA ALA A 376 -9.97 -22.55 -6.11
C ALA A 376 -11.46 -22.51 -6.46
N ALA A 377 -12.30 -23.35 -5.87
CA ALA A 377 -13.75 -23.26 -6.10
C ALA A 377 -14.37 -22.02 -5.43
N GLU A 378 -13.75 -21.48 -4.38
CA GLU A 378 -14.24 -20.32 -3.60
C GLU A 378 -13.77 -18.98 -4.18
N ILE A 379 -12.97 -19.00 -5.25
CA ILE A 379 -12.35 -17.81 -5.85
C ILE A 379 -13.18 -17.33 -7.06
N LEU A 380 -13.41 -16.02 -7.14
CA LEU A 380 -14.01 -15.35 -8.30
C LEU A 380 -13.07 -15.34 -9.52
N GLU A 381 -13.56 -14.91 -10.70
CA GLU A 381 -12.78 -14.96 -11.93
C GLU A 381 -11.52 -14.07 -11.94
N ALA A 382 -11.58 -12.89 -11.30
CA ALA A 382 -10.51 -11.89 -11.37
C ALA A 382 -9.16 -12.37 -10.81
N PRO A 383 -9.06 -13.02 -9.63
CA PRO A 383 -7.80 -13.59 -9.15
C PRO A 383 -7.19 -14.68 -10.05
N PHE A 384 -7.97 -15.41 -10.86
CA PHE A 384 -7.40 -16.37 -11.82
C PHE A 384 -6.69 -15.68 -12.99
N ALA A 385 -7.26 -14.59 -13.50
CA ALA A 385 -6.61 -13.80 -14.54
C ALA A 385 -5.25 -13.24 -14.06
N VAL A 386 -5.16 -12.93 -12.77
CA VAL A 386 -3.91 -12.52 -12.10
C VAL A 386 -2.93 -13.68 -11.95
N ALA A 387 -3.36 -14.95 -11.93
CA ALA A 387 -2.43 -16.07 -11.97
C ALA A 387 -1.85 -16.30 -13.38
N CYS A 388 -2.55 -15.89 -14.44
CA CYS A 388 -2.11 -16.03 -15.83
C CYS A 388 -0.92 -15.09 -16.15
N LEU A 389 0.28 -15.51 -15.76
CA LEU A 389 1.54 -14.83 -16.04
C LEU A 389 2.11 -15.28 -17.40
N PRO A 390 2.83 -14.41 -18.14
CA PRO A 390 3.42 -14.77 -19.42
C PRO A 390 4.41 -15.96 -19.36
N SER A 391 5.04 -16.19 -18.21
CA SER A 391 5.98 -17.29 -17.98
C SER A 391 5.31 -18.61 -17.62
N LEU A 392 4.00 -18.61 -17.36
CA LEU A 392 3.30 -19.75 -16.78
C LEU A 392 3.19 -20.89 -17.79
N GLN A 393 3.54 -22.10 -17.35
CA GLN A 393 3.43 -23.32 -18.13
C GLN A 393 2.38 -24.27 -17.54
N HIS A 394 2.22 -24.24 -16.22
CA HIS A 394 1.27 -25.07 -15.47
C HIS A 394 0.49 -24.23 -14.45
N LEU A 395 -0.82 -24.15 -14.65
CA LEU A 395 -1.79 -23.66 -13.67
C LEU A 395 -2.55 -24.85 -13.10
N ILE A 396 -2.44 -25.07 -11.79
CA ILE A 396 -3.15 -26.14 -11.08
C ILE A 396 -4.17 -25.49 -10.16
N LEU A 397 -5.44 -25.78 -10.37
CA LEU A 397 -6.55 -25.29 -9.58
C LEU A 397 -7.15 -26.48 -8.83
N VAL A 398 -7.20 -26.38 -7.50
CA VAL A 398 -7.69 -27.43 -6.62
C VAL A 398 -8.81 -26.86 -5.77
N GLY A 399 -10.00 -27.46 -5.83
CA GLY A 399 -11.17 -26.91 -5.15
C GLY A 399 -12.31 -27.90 -4.97
N ASP A 400 -13.38 -27.42 -4.35
CA ASP A 400 -14.61 -28.16 -4.15
C ASP A 400 -15.84 -27.32 -4.47
N HIS A 401 -16.57 -27.70 -5.52
CA HIS A 401 -17.84 -27.09 -5.91
C HIS A 401 -19.00 -27.24 -4.89
N GLN A 402 -18.87 -28.11 -3.88
CA GLN A 402 -19.89 -28.26 -2.82
C GLN A 402 -19.61 -27.38 -1.59
N GLN A 403 -18.45 -26.73 -1.54
CA GLN A 403 -18.17 -25.70 -0.53
C GLN A 403 -18.72 -24.34 -0.99
N LEU A 404 -18.86 -23.39 -0.06
CA LEU A 404 -19.55 -22.11 -0.26
C LEU A 404 -19.02 -21.36 -1.50
N LYS A 405 -19.92 -20.82 -2.32
CA LYS A 405 -19.58 -20.06 -3.52
C LYS A 405 -18.86 -18.76 -3.16
N GLY A 406 -17.95 -18.30 -4.02
CA GLY A 406 -17.46 -16.93 -3.98
C GLY A 406 -18.65 -15.97 -4.19
N GLN A 407 -18.87 -15.05 -3.26
CA GLN A 407 -19.95 -14.06 -3.39
C GLN A 407 -19.47 -12.94 -4.31
N CYS A 408 -20.21 -12.69 -5.41
CA CYS A 408 -19.96 -11.53 -6.25
C CYS A 408 -20.30 -10.27 -5.45
N ALA A 409 -19.38 -9.30 -5.41
CA ALA A 409 -19.56 -8.07 -4.66
C ALA A 409 -20.67 -7.17 -5.25
N ASP A 410 -20.97 -7.32 -6.53
CA ASP A 410 -21.99 -6.56 -7.24
C ASP A 410 -23.11 -7.49 -7.69
N TYR A 411 -24.29 -7.33 -7.10
CA TYR A 411 -25.46 -8.13 -7.42
C TYR A 411 -25.95 -7.90 -8.87
N GLU A 412 -25.66 -6.73 -9.45
CA GLU A 412 -26.02 -6.42 -10.85
C GLU A 412 -25.18 -7.22 -11.86
N LEU A 413 -24.05 -7.76 -11.42
CA LEU A 413 -23.15 -8.60 -12.21
C LEU A 413 -23.39 -10.10 -12.01
N CYS A 414 -24.33 -10.48 -11.11
CA CYS A 414 -24.79 -11.84 -10.94
C CYS A 414 -25.78 -12.24 -12.04
N GLY A 415 -25.64 -13.44 -12.60
CA GLY A 415 -26.54 -13.93 -13.64
C GLY A 415 -26.37 -13.29 -15.03
N ASN A 416 -27.32 -13.58 -15.94
CA ASN A 416 -27.19 -13.21 -17.35
C ASN A 416 -27.14 -11.67 -17.53
N PRO A 417 -26.18 -11.12 -18.30
CA PRO A 417 -25.25 -11.81 -19.21
C PRO A 417 -23.87 -12.15 -18.63
N PHE A 418 -23.54 -11.69 -17.42
CA PHE A 418 -22.17 -11.69 -16.90
C PHE A 418 -21.83 -12.95 -16.09
N ASN A 419 -22.79 -13.52 -15.35
CA ASN A 419 -22.66 -14.74 -14.53
C ASN A 419 -21.41 -14.75 -13.64
N LEU A 420 -21.01 -13.59 -13.10
CA LEU A 420 -19.78 -13.45 -12.31
C LEU A 420 -19.87 -14.06 -10.90
N ASP A 421 -21.05 -14.57 -10.55
CA ASP A 421 -21.34 -15.39 -9.37
C ASP A 421 -21.13 -16.90 -9.60
N VAL A 422 -20.83 -17.32 -10.83
CA VAL A 422 -20.58 -18.71 -11.21
C VAL A 422 -19.08 -18.98 -11.25
N SER A 423 -18.58 -19.84 -10.37
CA SER A 423 -17.16 -20.23 -10.36
C SER A 423 -16.75 -20.89 -11.69
N MET A 424 -15.51 -20.66 -12.12
CA MET A 424 -14.95 -21.29 -13.33
C MET A 424 -15.01 -22.84 -13.27
N PHE A 425 -15.04 -23.43 -12.08
CA PHE A 425 -15.26 -24.88 -11.89
C PHE A 425 -16.67 -25.31 -12.33
N GLU A 426 -17.69 -24.49 -12.06
CA GLU A 426 -19.08 -24.77 -12.44
C GLU A 426 -19.31 -24.56 -13.94
N GLN A 427 -18.60 -23.63 -14.59
CA GLN A 427 -18.68 -23.40 -16.04
C GLN A 427 -18.02 -24.50 -16.88
N SER A 428 -17.10 -25.27 -16.29
CA SER A 428 -16.32 -26.32 -16.97
C SER A 428 -16.84 -27.75 -16.74
N SER A 429 -17.90 -27.89 -15.94
CA SER A 429 -18.65 -29.13 -15.67
C SER A 429 -19.73 -29.31 -16.72
#